data_AF-A0A3E0MWI5-F1
#
_entry.id   AF-A0A3E0MWI5-F1
#
_cell.length_a   1.000
_cell.length_b   1.000
_cell.length_c   1.000
_cell.angle_alpha   90.00
_cell.angle_beta   90.00
_cell.angle_gamma   90.00
#
_symmetry.space_group_name_H-M   'P 1'
#
loop_
_entity.id
_entity.type
_entity.pdbx_description
1 polymer ?
#
loop_
_entity_poly.entity_id
_entity_poly.type
_entity_poly.pdbx_seq_one_letter_code
_entity_poly.pdbx_strand_id
1 'polypeptide(L)'
;MDNFAEMRNLLRIVLVGFCWLVSTQVNAQSLSDSTEVSEIVVFTTRGINASGARYHIDGCRYLKNGQIHIDERIALQRGLLPCSVCLPERTSDLPYLREKKVVKKKEVFRKCGFKTASGAKCEREALADSRYCELHKTRSKKKKR
;
A
#
# COMPACT_ATOMS: atom_id res chain seq x y z
N MET A 1 1.91 -27.11 59.41
CA MET A 1 2.63 -26.77 58.16
C MET A 1 2.07 -25.44 57.64
N ASP A 2 2.21 -24.37 58.43
CA ASP A 2 1.34 -23.19 58.26
C ASP A 2 2.10 -21.88 57.98
N ASN A 3 3.43 -21.87 58.22
CA ASN A 3 4.26 -20.68 58.01
C ASN A 3 4.46 -20.30 56.53
N PHE A 4 4.37 -21.26 55.59
CA PHE A 4 4.61 -20.98 54.17
C PHE A 4 3.40 -20.33 53.48
N ALA A 5 2.19 -20.69 53.89
CA ALA A 5 0.96 -20.10 53.37
C ALA A 5 0.79 -18.66 53.84
N GLU A 6 1.15 -18.39 55.11
CA GLU A 6 1.09 -17.06 55.70
C GLU A 6 2.10 -16.10 55.07
N MET A 7 3.36 -16.54 54.87
CA MET A 7 4.40 -15.72 54.25
C MET A 7 4.05 -15.33 52.80
N ARG A 8 3.35 -16.21 52.06
CA ARG A 8 2.90 -15.94 50.68
C ARG A 8 1.74 -14.94 50.62
N ASN A 9 0.86 -14.93 51.60
CA ASN A 9 -0.22 -13.95 51.69
C ASN A 9 0.30 -12.58 52.14
N LEU A 10 1.26 -12.55 53.09
CA LEU A 10 1.95 -11.33 53.49
C LEU A 10 2.75 -10.71 52.32
N LEU A 11 3.44 -11.54 51.53
CA LEU A 11 4.15 -11.07 50.33
C LEU A 11 3.21 -10.47 49.28
N ARG A 12 2.01 -11.06 49.10
CA ARG A 12 0.98 -10.54 48.17
C ARG A 12 0.41 -9.20 48.64
N ILE A 13 0.17 -9.04 49.94
CA ILE A 13 -0.33 -7.77 50.51
C ILE A 13 0.72 -6.66 50.33
N VAL A 14 2.00 -6.96 50.57
CA VAL A 14 3.09 -6.00 50.36
C VAL A 14 3.24 -5.62 48.89
N LEU A 15 3.14 -6.58 47.96
CA LEU A 15 3.23 -6.32 46.52
C LEU A 15 2.06 -5.48 45.99
N VAL A 16 0.83 -5.72 46.46
CA VAL A 16 -0.34 -4.91 46.07
C VAL A 16 -0.28 -3.50 46.69
N GLY A 17 0.17 -3.38 47.94
CA GLY A 17 0.36 -2.09 48.62
C GLY A 17 1.47 -1.25 48.00
N PHE A 18 2.57 -1.87 47.56
CA PHE A 18 3.63 -1.19 46.83
C PHE A 18 3.14 -0.74 45.44
N CYS A 19 2.34 -1.56 44.75
CA CYS A 19 1.75 -1.20 43.45
C CYS A 19 0.79 0.02 43.54
N TRP A 20 0.12 0.21 44.68
CA TRP A 20 -0.70 1.40 44.94
C TRP A 20 0.14 2.66 45.21
N LEU A 21 1.27 2.53 45.93
CA LEU A 21 2.17 3.65 46.26
C LEU A 21 2.99 4.15 45.07
N VAL A 22 3.26 3.30 44.06
CA VAL A 22 3.94 3.73 42.80
C VAL A 22 2.94 4.10 41.69
N SER A 23 1.75 4.58 42.06
CA SER A 23 0.84 5.27 41.15
C SER A 23 1.46 6.60 40.70
N THR A 24 2.49 6.51 39.88
CA THR A 24 3.02 7.61 39.09
C THR A 24 1.88 8.10 38.23
N GLN A 25 1.29 9.24 38.62
CA GLN A 25 0.35 9.95 37.78
C GLN A 25 1.15 10.43 36.56
N VAL A 26 1.17 9.59 35.52
CA VAL A 26 1.64 9.99 34.20
C VAL A 26 0.68 11.06 33.70
N ASN A 27 1.15 12.30 33.71
CA ASN A 27 0.45 13.44 33.14
C ASN A 27 0.54 13.33 31.61
N ALA A 28 -0.30 12.46 31.05
CA ALA A 28 -0.44 12.27 29.62
C ALA A 28 -1.24 13.46 29.05
N GLN A 29 -0.50 14.48 28.62
CA GLN A 29 -0.83 15.39 27.52
C GLN A 29 -2.12 16.22 27.69
N SER A 30 -1.97 17.45 28.16
CA SER A 30 -2.89 18.54 27.81
C SER A 30 -2.38 19.26 26.55
N LEU A 31 -2.30 18.54 25.42
CA LEU A 31 -2.14 19.18 24.12
C LEU A 31 -3.53 19.27 23.52
N SER A 32 -4.16 20.44 23.65
CA SER A 32 -5.47 20.70 23.07
C SER A 32 -5.31 20.77 21.56
N ASP A 33 -5.66 19.68 20.87
CA ASP A 33 -5.87 19.70 19.42
C ASP A 33 -6.94 20.75 19.12
N SER A 34 -6.53 21.85 18.47
CA SER A 34 -7.44 22.85 17.91
C SER A 34 -8.32 22.15 16.88
N THR A 35 -9.55 21.84 17.30
CA THR A 35 -10.53 21.01 16.60
C THR A 35 -11.26 21.82 15.54
N GLU A 36 -10.52 22.53 14.70
CA GLU A 36 -11.05 23.08 13.46
C GLU A 36 -10.92 22.02 12.36
N VAL A 37 -11.57 20.87 12.56
CA VAL A 37 -11.58 19.83 11.54
C VAL A 37 -12.62 20.19 10.50
N SER A 38 -12.20 20.94 9.49
CA SER A 38 -13.01 21.16 8.29
C SER A 38 -13.34 19.80 7.69
N GLU A 39 -14.61 19.44 7.65
CA GLU A 39 -15.07 18.21 7.03
C GLU A 39 -14.91 18.33 5.51
N ILE A 40 -13.86 17.71 4.98
CA ILE A 40 -13.59 17.71 3.54
C ILE A 40 -14.47 16.64 2.90
N VAL A 41 -15.42 17.07 2.07
CA VAL A 41 -16.23 16.20 1.24
C VAL A 41 -15.41 15.76 0.03
N VAL A 42 -15.31 14.44 -0.17
CA VAL A 42 -14.56 13.83 -1.26
C VAL A 42 -15.43 12.88 -2.07
N PHE A 43 -14.98 12.57 -3.28
CA PHE A 43 -15.72 11.83 -4.29
C PHE A 43 -15.03 10.52 -4.61
N THR A 44 -15.83 9.48 -4.80
CA THR A 44 -15.36 8.16 -5.25
C THR A 44 -16.22 7.65 -6.40
N THR A 45 -15.67 6.73 -7.21
CA THR A 45 -16.45 6.02 -8.21
C THR A 45 -17.24 4.87 -7.58
N ARG A 46 -18.41 4.54 -8.13
CA ARG A 46 -19.22 3.39 -7.69
C ARG A 46 -18.41 2.06 -7.70
N GLY A 47 -18.19 1.49 -6.51
CA GLY A 47 -17.50 0.21 -6.30
C GLY A 47 -15.99 0.32 -6.04
N ILE A 48 -15.43 -0.59 -5.23
CA ILE A 48 -13.99 -0.67 -4.92
C ILE A 48 -13.26 -1.38 -6.07
N ASN A 49 -13.22 -0.75 -7.24
CA ASN A 49 -12.47 -1.25 -8.39
C ASN A 49 -11.06 -0.65 -8.38
N ALA A 50 -10.11 -1.12 -9.20
CA ALA A 50 -8.75 -0.55 -9.25
C ALA A 50 -8.72 0.98 -9.53
N SER A 51 -9.77 1.52 -10.17
CA SER A 51 -9.99 2.96 -10.35
C SER A 51 -10.71 3.62 -9.15
N GLY A 52 -11.50 2.86 -8.38
CA GLY A 52 -12.21 3.30 -7.17
C GLY A 52 -11.44 3.08 -5.87
N ALA A 53 -10.18 2.62 -5.93
CA ALA A 53 -9.28 2.50 -4.79
C ALA A 53 -8.75 3.86 -4.27
N ARG A 54 -9.23 4.96 -4.85
CA ARG A 54 -8.83 6.32 -4.51
C ARG A 54 -10.02 7.25 -4.36
N TYR A 55 -9.87 8.25 -3.48
CA TYR A 55 -10.79 9.36 -3.35
C TYR A 55 -10.26 10.62 -4.06
N HIS A 56 -11.17 11.46 -4.50
CA HIS A 56 -10.95 12.60 -5.40
C HIS A 56 -11.67 13.85 -4.87
N ILE A 57 -11.25 15.03 -5.33
CA ILE A 57 -12.07 16.25 -5.22
C ILE A 57 -13.04 16.34 -6.41
N ASP A 58 -14.02 17.23 -6.32
CA ASP A 58 -14.94 17.47 -7.44
C ASP A 58 -14.19 17.93 -8.69
N GLY A 59 -14.64 17.52 -9.88
CA GLY A 59 -14.01 17.88 -11.15
C GLY A 59 -12.68 17.19 -11.46
N CYS A 60 -12.23 16.23 -10.65
CA CYS A 60 -11.01 15.49 -10.92
C CYS A 60 -11.11 14.71 -12.25
N ARG A 61 -10.12 14.82 -13.15
CA ARG A 61 -10.16 14.18 -14.50
C ARG A 61 -10.35 12.66 -14.51
N TYR A 62 -10.05 12.00 -13.39
CA TYR A 62 -10.18 10.56 -13.22
C TYR A 62 -11.50 10.14 -12.57
N LEU A 63 -12.27 11.11 -12.06
CA LEU A 63 -13.59 10.90 -11.51
C LEU A 63 -14.56 10.72 -12.68
N LYS A 64 -14.90 9.47 -12.97
CA LYS A 64 -15.87 9.09 -14.02
C LYS A 64 -17.30 9.11 -13.49
N ASN A 65 -18.27 8.99 -14.40
CA ASN A 65 -19.71 8.95 -14.10
C ASN A 65 -20.03 7.97 -12.95
N GLY A 66 -20.92 8.38 -12.03
CA GLY A 66 -21.30 7.60 -10.85
C GLY A 66 -20.45 7.94 -9.63
N GLN A 67 -20.57 9.19 -9.18
CA GLN A 67 -19.86 9.74 -8.04
C GLN A 67 -20.62 9.49 -6.73
N ILE A 68 -19.90 9.16 -5.67
CA ILE A 68 -20.43 9.05 -4.31
C ILE A 68 -19.69 10.05 -3.44
N HIS A 69 -20.45 10.96 -2.83
CA HIS A 69 -19.97 11.89 -1.83
C HIS A 69 -19.74 11.13 -0.52
N ILE A 70 -18.53 11.20 0.00
CA ILE A 70 -18.16 10.64 1.29
C ILE A 70 -17.20 11.60 1.99
N ASP A 71 -17.14 11.52 3.31
CA ASP A 71 -16.15 12.28 4.05
C ASP A 71 -14.75 11.67 3.88
N GLU A 72 -13.72 12.50 3.93
CA GLU A 72 -12.33 12.03 3.83
C GLU A 72 -12.00 10.97 4.91
N ARG A 73 -12.48 11.17 6.14
CA ARG A 73 -12.30 10.20 7.23
C ARG A 73 -12.91 8.83 6.89
N ILE A 74 -14.12 8.83 6.34
CA ILE A 74 -14.81 7.61 5.91
C ILE A 74 -14.04 6.96 4.75
N ALA A 75 -13.51 7.77 3.83
CA ALA A 75 -12.69 7.28 2.72
C ALA A 75 -11.43 6.55 3.22
N LEU A 76 -10.71 7.16 4.17
CA LEU A 76 -9.52 6.58 4.79
C LEU A 76 -9.85 5.31 5.58
N GLN A 77 -10.94 5.31 6.35
CA GLN A 77 -11.41 4.13 7.08
C GLN A 77 -11.76 2.96 6.14
N ARG A 78 -12.26 3.26 4.93
CA ARG A 78 -12.50 2.27 3.87
C ARG A 78 -11.22 1.80 3.17
N GLY A 79 -10.05 2.30 3.56
CA GLY A 79 -8.76 1.97 2.95
C GLY A 79 -8.54 2.62 1.59
N LEU A 80 -9.29 3.69 1.27
CA LEU A 80 -9.10 4.44 0.04
C LEU A 80 -7.89 5.37 0.15
N LEU A 81 -7.15 5.49 -0.94
CA LEU A 81 -5.95 6.31 -1.00
C LEU A 81 -6.24 7.68 -1.66
N PRO A 82 -5.55 8.77 -1.28
CA PRO A 82 -5.70 10.03 -2.01
C PRO A 82 -5.30 9.91 -3.49
N CYS A 83 -6.00 10.66 -4.33
CA CYS A 83 -5.66 10.83 -5.73
C CYS A 83 -4.39 11.69 -5.87
N SER A 84 -3.36 11.15 -6.53
CA SER A 84 -2.08 11.85 -6.73
C SER A 84 -2.15 13.10 -7.60
N VAL A 85 -3.24 13.30 -8.34
CA VAL A 85 -3.45 14.51 -9.16
C VAL A 85 -4.20 15.57 -8.37
N CYS A 86 -5.16 15.15 -7.55
CA CYS A 86 -6.08 16.06 -6.88
C CYS A 86 -5.60 16.43 -5.46
N LEU A 87 -4.79 15.57 -4.84
CA LEU A 87 -4.27 15.72 -3.48
C LEU A 87 -2.77 15.35 -3.43
N PRO A 88 -1.88 16.11 -4.11
CA PRO A 88 -0.46 15.76 -4.21
C PRO A 88 0.22 15.70 -2.84
N GLU A 89 -0.10 16.65 -1.94
CA GLU A 89 0.44 16.73 -0.57
C GLU A 89 0.09 15.50 0.27
N ARG A 90 -1.13 14.98 0.15
CA ARG A 90 -1.56 13.76 0.88
C ARG A 90 -0.95 12.48 0.30
N THR A 91 -0.37 12.56 -0.90
CA THR A 91 0.18 11.40 -1.61
C THR A 91 1.69 11.24 -1.38
N SER A 92 2.40 12.26 -0.90
CA SER A 92 3.85 12.20 -0.63
C SER A 92 4.21 11.11 0.38
N ASP A 93 3.26 10.79 1.24
CA ASP A 93 3.40 9.86 2.36
C ASP A 93 2.89 8.44 1.99
N LEU A 94 2.18 8.29 0.89
CA LEU A 94 1.77 6.96 0.44
C LEU A 94 2.86 6.01 -0.10
N PRO A 95 4.01 6.45 -0.64
CA PRO A 95 4.98 5.53 -1.21
C PRO A 95 5.65 4.65 -0.15
N TYR A 96 5.65 5.04 1.14
CA TYR A 96 6.14 4.16 2.20
C TYR A 96 5.14 3.07 2.61
N LEU A 97 3.83 3.28 2.40
CA LEU A 97 2.78 2.29 2.68
C LEU A 97 2.54 1.31 1.54
N ARG A 98 2.91 1.68 0.31
CA ARG A 98 2.87 0.75 -0.81
C ARG A 98 4.09 -0.14 -0.76
N GLU A 99 3.94 -1.34 -0.21
CA GLU A 99 4.86 -2.42 -0.52
C GLU A 99 5.03 -2.49 -2.03
N LYS A 100 6.26 -2.26 -2.50
CA LYS A 100 6.59 -2.36 -3.92
C LYS A 100 6.41 -3.82 -4.30
N LYS A 101 5.24 -4.16 -4.85
CA LYS A 101 4.98 -5.52 -5.35
C LYS A 101 6.01 -5.84 -6.42
N VAL A 102 6.99 -6.67 -6.06
CA VAL A 102 7.97 -7.21 -7.00
C VAL A 102 7.23 -8.21 -7.88
N VAL A 103 6.69 -7.73 -9.00
CA VAL A 103 6.07 -8.60 -9.99
C VAL A 103 7.18 -9.40 -10.66
N LYS A 104 7.33 -10.66 -10.26
CA LYS A 104 8.22 -11.60 -10.95
C LYS A 104 7.74 -11.73 -12.40
N LYS A 105 8.65 -11.50 -13.34
CA LYS A 105 8.35 -11.65 -14.77
C LYS A 105 8.07 -13.14 -15.03
N LYS A 106 6.94 -13.45 -15.68
CA LYS A 106 6.62 -14.83 -16.08
C LYS A 106 7.58 -15.27 -17.16
N GLU A 107 8.22 -16.43 -16.97
CA GLU A 107 8.94 -17.12 -18.02
C GLU A 107 7.92 -17.72 -18.99
N VAL A 108 7.88 -17.20 -20.21
CA VAL A 108 6.98 -17.69 -21.26
C VAL A 108 7.83 -18.32 -22.34
N PHE A 109 7.63 -19.61 -22.56
CA PHE A 109 8.25 -20.30 -23.67
C PHE A 109 7.69 -19.76 -24.98
N ARG A 110 8.57 -19.18 -25.80
CA ARG A 110 8.19 -18.57 -27.08
C ARG A 110 9.26 -18.84 -28.12
N LYS A 111 8.83 -19.09 -29.36
CA LYS A 111 9.73 -19.24 -30.51
C LYS A 111 10.27 -17.88 -30.95
N CYS A 112 11.43 -17.91 -31.61
CA CYS A 112 12.08 -16.74 -32.17
C CYS A 112 11.21 -16.07 -33.23
N GLY A 113 11.01 -14.75 -33.11
CA GLY A 113 10.19 -13.98 -34.04
C GLY A 113 10.88 -13.61 -35.37
N PHE A 114 12.10 -14.08 -35.63
CA PHE A 114 12.87 -13.71 -36.83
C PHE A 114 12.42 -14.49 -38.06
N LYS A 115 12.43 -13.83 -39.23
CA LYS A 115 12.22 -14.47 -40.53
C LYS A 115 13.56 -14.55 -41.27
N THR A 116 13.90 -15.72 -41.79
CA THR A 116 15.10 -15.96 -42.59
C THR A 116 15.02 -15.23 -43.94
N ALA A 117 16.13 -15.20 -44.68
CA ALA A 117 16.15 -14.63 -46.04
C ALA A 117 15.16 -15.34 -46.98
N SER A 118 14.93 -16.64 -46.78
CA SER A 118 13.89 -17.41 -47.48
C SER A 118 12.45 -17.11 -47.04
N GLY A 119 12.25 -16.25 -46.03
CA GLY A 119 10.94 -15.89 -45.48
C GLY A 119 10.39 -16.84 -44.41
N ALA A 120 11.04 -17.98 -44.19
CA ALA A 120 10.66 -18.95 -43.17
C ALA A 120 10.86 -18.38 -41.74
N LYS A 121 10.03 -18.79 -40.78
CA LYS A 121 10.21 -18.41 -39.38
C LYS A 121 11.34 -19.20 -38.74
N CYS A 122 12.11 -18.55 -37.89
CA CYS A 122 13.13 -19.22 -37.09
C CYS A 122 12.47 -20.17 -36.08
N GLU A 123 12.88 -21.44 -36.10
CA GLU A 123 12.32 -22.48 -35.24
C GLU A 123 12.89 -22.48 -33.82
N ARG A 124 14.04 -21.82 -33.63
CA ARG A 124 14.74 -21.76 -32.35
C ARG A 124 13.93 -21.02 -31.29
N GLU A 125 14.20 -21.36 -30.04
CA GLU A 125 13.62 -20.72 -28.87
C GLU A 125 14.13 -19.29 -28.71
N ALA A 126 13.24 -18.41 -28.27
CA ALA A 126 13.62 -17.04 -27.96
C ALA A 126 14.17 -16.95 -26.53
N LEU A 127 15.07 -16.01 -26.33
CA LEU A 127 15.61 -15.71 -25.01
C LEU A 127 14.50 -15.22 -24.06
N ALA A 128 14.64 -15.51 -22.76
CA ALA A 128 13.70 -15.05 -21.72
C ALA A 128 13.47 -13.52 -21.78
N ASP A 129 14.51 -12.77 -22.10
CA ASP A 129 14.47 -11.30 -22.17
C ASP A 129 14.20 -10.73 -23.56
N SER A 130 14.23 -11.54 -24.60
CA SER A 130 14.23 -11.05 -25.98
C SER A 130 13.25 -11.81 -26.89
N ARG A 131 12.67 -11.14 -27.88
CA ARG A 131 11.78 -11.79 -28.88
C ARG A 131 12.54 -12.73 -29.82
N TYR A 132 13.86 -12.74 -29.74
CA TYR A 132 14.75 -13.43 -30.67
C TYR A 132 15.63 -14.46 -29.93
N CYS A 133 16.08 -15.46 -30.67
CA CYS A 133 17.09 -16.41 -30.24
C CYS A 133 18.48 -15.75 -30.18
N GLU A 134 19.47 -16.48 -29.66
CA GLU A 134 20.85 -16.00 -29.51
C GLU A 134 21.48 -15.48 -30.80
N LEU A 135 21.24 -16.15 -31.94
CA LEU A 135 21.74 -15.70 -33.25
C LEU A 135 21.15 -14.37 -33.69
N HIS A 136 19.90 -14.11 -33.33
CA HIS A 136 19.17 -12.92 -33.74
C HIS A 136 19.07 -11.88 -32.61
N LYS A 137 19.89 -11.99 -31.55
CA LYS A 137 19.89 -11.08 -30.40
C LYS A 137 20.18 -9.62 -30.77
N THR A 138 20.90 -9.37 -31.87
CA THR A 138 21.21 -8.01 -32.34
C THR A 138 19.95 -7.26 -32.80
N ARG A 139 18.89 -7.99 -33.21
CA ARG A 139 17.61 -7.39 -33.62
C ARG A 139 16.79 -6.85 -32.44
N SER A 140 16.99 -7.37 -31.22
CA SER A 140 16.31 -6.83 -30.03
C SER A 140 16.93 -5.51 -29.54
N LYS A 141 18.22 -5.28 -29.83
CA LYS A 141 18.98 -4.12 -29.34
C LYS A 141 18.80 -2.83 -30.16
N LYS A 142 17.93 -2.79 -31.18
CA LYS A 142 17.65 -1.55 -31.91
C LYS A 142 16.87 -0.60 -30.99
N LYS A 143 17.60 0.25 -30.27
CA LYS A 143 17.07 1.37 -29.50
C LYS A 143 16.23 2.21 -30.46
N LYS A 144 14.95 2.44 -30.15
CA LYS A 144 14.16 3.46 -30.85
C LYS A 144 14.91 4.79 -30.63
N ARG A 145 15.34 5.38 -31.74
CA ARG A 145 15.91 6.72 -31.79
C ARG A 145 14.80 7.73 -31.54
#